data_AF-E4V2R5-F1
#
_entry.id   AF-E4V2R5-F1
#
_cell.length_a   1.000
_cell.length_b   1.000
_cell.length_c   1.000
_cell.angle_alpha   90.00
_cell.angle_beta   90.00
_cell.angle_gamma   90.00
#
_symmetry.space_group_name_H-M   'P 1'
#
loop_
_entity.id
_entity.type
_entity.pdbx_description
1 polymer ?
#
loop_
_entity_poly.entity_id
_entity_poly.type
_entity_poly.pdbx_seq_one_letter_code
_entity_poly.pdbx_strand_id
1 'polypeptide(L)'
;MEDRNLWVEFASQPGVVQGGLYAANNLTKRQLINILNVAFRPSGGFDISQRGSVAPLAATDDVVEPGHYILSSTIPEQDVSASDEQYHRRTLSLSDTGRDEAFRRDVRQRDGRCVITGRVNTVASLGKWRGFEAAHIFPLALSMIFTSCGFSNVITDNRGIDSPINGLLLRSDIHQMWDGYEFAVNPDDNYRVYSFQGNAAEYHGSTLHEVCRQSEAKVSDALLRWHFEQAVLGNVRGAAEPAFEFDFPPGTDIMGEIREGPLAAERMETELFGRLYGYHQGEEAV
;
A
#
# COMPACT_ATOMS: atom_id res chain seq x y z
N MET A 1 9.19 -0.63 15.35
CA MET A 1 9.50 -2.01 15.78
C MET A 1 8.37 -2.60 16.65
N GLU A 2 7.59 -1.77 17.36
CA GLU A 2 6.53 -2.22 18.29
C GLU A 2 5.28 -2.84 17.60
N ASP A 3 5.04 -2.58 16.32
CA ASP A 3 3.86 -3.10 15.59
C ASP A 3 4.11 -4.35 14.72
N ARG A 4 5.25 -5.06 14.88
CA ARG A 4 5.51 -6.30 14.14
C ARG A 4 5.32 -7.51 15.04
N ASN A 5 4.80 -8.60 14.48
CA ASN A 5 4.71 -9.90 15.15
C ASN A 5 5.41 -11.04 14.37
N LEU A 6 5.96 -10.72 13.19
CA LEU A 6 6.79 -11.62 12.38
C LEU A 6 8.08 -10.89 12.00
N TRP A 7 9.22 -11.55 12.22
CA TRP A 7 10.56 -11.02 11.94
C TRP A 7 11.33 -11.93 11.01
N VAL A 8 12.19 -11.33 10.19
CA VAL A 8 12.98 -12.01 9.18
C VAL A 8 14.46 -11.78 9.44
N GLU A 9 15.25 -12.83 9.34
CA GLU A 9 16.71 -12.82 9.48
C GLU A 9 17.35 -13.58 8.33
N PHE A 10 18.61 -13.26 8.02
CA PHE A 10 19.39 -14.06 7.08
C PHE A 10 20.21 -15.10 7.86
N ALA A 11 20.32 -16.31 7.30
CA ALA A 11 21.15 -17.36 7.88
C ALA A 11 22.63 -16.94 8.02
N SER A 12 23.12 -16.05 7.16
CA SER A 12 24.47 -15.49 7.21
C SER A 12 24.68 -14.45 8.31
N GLN A 13 23.61 -13.93 8.91
CA GLN A 13 23.65 -12.96 10.00
C GLN A 13 22.69 -13.35 11.15
N PRO A 14 22.95 -14.46 11.86
CA PRO A 14 22.04 -14.96 12.89
C PRO A 14 21.79 -13.94 14.00
N GLY A 15 20.52 -13.74 14.37
CA GLY A 15 20.13 -12.82 15.44
C GLY A 15 20.04 -11.35 15.00
N VAL A 16 20.34 -11.03 13.74
CA VAL A 16 20.15 -9.69 13.18
C VAL A 16 18.88 -9.66 12.35
N VAL A 17 17.89 -8.88 12.82
CA VAL A 17 16.62 -8.67 12.11
C VAL A 17 16.87 -7.83 10.86
N GLN A 18 16.51 -8.39 9.70
CA GLN A 18 16.64 -7.78 8.37
C GLN A 18 15.32 -7.21 7.87
N GLY A 19 14.21 -7.58 8.51
CA GLY A 19 12.87 -7.18 8.12
C GLY A 19 11.79 -7.80 8.99
N GLY A 20 10.54 -7.59 8.61
CA GLY A 20 9.38 -8.14 9.30
C GLY A 20 8.09 -7.39 8.97
N LEU A 21 6.97 -7.89 9.47
CA LEU A 21 5.65 -7.29 9.24
C LEU A 21 4.71 -7.61 10.40
N TYR A 22 3.56 -6.93 10.42
CA TYR A 22 2.40 -7.43 11.14
C TYR A 22 1.71 -8.50 10.29
N ALA A 23 1.91 -9.76 10.63
CA ALA A 23 1.17 -10.89 10.08
C ALA A 23 -0.26 -10.87 10.63
N ALA A 24 -1.25 -10.74 9.74
CA ALA A 24 -2.64 -10.96 10.09
C ALA A 24 -2.86 -12.41 10.53
N ASN A 25 -3.87 -12.64 11.37
CA ASN A 25 -4.18 -13.96 11.94
C ASN A 25 -4.52 -15.05 10.89
N ASN A 26 -4.79 -14.65 9.65
CA ASN A 26 -5.09 -15.51 8.53
C ASN A 26 -4.06 -15.43 7.40
N LEU A 27 -2.90 -14.80 7.61
CA LEU A 27 -1.80 -14.79 6.64
C LEU A 27 -1.32 -16.23 6.41
N THR A 28 -1.29 -16.68 5.16
CA THR A 28 -0.86 -18.05 4.83
C THR A 28 0.63 -18.14 4.54
N LYS A 29 1.19 -19.34 4.62
CA LYS A 29 2.59 -19.61 4.23
C LYS A 29 2.87 -19.21 2.79
N ARG A 30 1.95 -19.52 1.85
CA ARG A 30 2.03 -19.08 0.45
C ARG A 30 2.13 -17.56 0.33
N GLN A 31 1.28 -16.84 1.06
CA GLN A 31 1.28 -15.38 1.03
C GLN A 31 2.56 -14.79 1.63
N LEU A 32 3.06 -15.35 2.74
CA LEU A 32 4.36 -14.96 3.30
C LEU A 32 5.48 -15.14 2.26
N ILE A 33 5.52 -16.27 1.56
CA ILE A 33 6.51 -16.53 0.50
C ILE A 33 6.41 -15.46 -0.60
N ASN A 34 5.20 -15.11 -1.05
CA ASN A 34 5.00 -14.04 -2.04
C ASN A 34 5.56 -12.69 -1.56
N ILE A 35 5.28 -12.32 -0.31
CA ILE A 35 5.79 -11.10 0.32
C ILE A 35 7.32 -11.11 0.35
N LEU A 36 7.92 -12.20 0.85
CA LEU A 36 9.37 -12.25 1.04
C LEU A 36 10.13 -12.25 -0.29
N ASN A 37 9.59 -12.85 -1.35
CA ASN A 37 10.19 -12.83 -2.69
C ASN A 37 10.24 -11.43 -3.33
N VAL A 38 9.40 -10.50 -2.86
CA VAL A 38 9.45 -9.09 -3.26
C VAL A 38 10.45 -8.33 -2.37
N ALA A 39 10.37 -8.50 -1.06
CA ALA A 39 11.21 -7.77 -0.11
C ALA A 39 12.70 -8.16 -0.20
N PHE A 40 12.98 -9.41 -0.56
CA PHE A 40 14.32 -10.00 -0.60
C PHE A 40 14.53 -10.69 -1.93
N ARG A 41 15.69 -10.47 -2.54
CA ARG A 41 16.07 -11.10 -3.80
C ARG A 41 17.50 -11.60 -3.71
N PRO A 42 17.70 -12.89 -3.45
CA PRO A 42 18.98 -13.55 -3.67
C PRO A 42 19.11 -14.01 -5.12
N SER A 43 20.35 -14.07 -5.59
CA SER A 43 20.73 -14.78 -6.80
C SER A 43 20.30 -16.25 -6.68
N GLY A 44 19.28 -16.67 -7.43
CA GLY A 44 18.83 -18.07 -7.51
C GLY A 44 17.75 -18.54 -6.54
N GLY A 45 17.26 -17.68 -5.63
CA GLY A 45 16.17 -17.99 -4.69
C GLY A 45 16.64 -18.32 -3.26
N PHE A 46 15.68 -18.55 -2.37
CA PHE A 46 15.92 -18.85 -0.96
C PHE A 46 14.88 -19.80 -0.38
N ASP A 47 15.31 -20.58 0.59
CA ASP A 47 14.44 -21.30 1.50
C ASP A 47 14.07 -20.42 2.70
N ILE A 48 12.85 -20.56 3.18
CA ILE A 48 12.34 -19.92 4.39
C ILE A 48 12.13 -21.00 5.43
N SER A 49 12.71 -20.88 6.62
CA SER A 49 12.42 -21.77 7.75
C SER A 49 12.03 -20.99 8.98
N GLN A 50 11.16 -21.55 9.82
CA GLN A 50 10.90 -20.96 11.14
C GLN A 50 12.13 -21.20 12.03
N ARG A 51 12.51 -20.20 12.84
CA ARG A 51 13.63 -20.34 13.78
C ARG A 51 13.45 -21.58 14.67
N GLY A 52 14.47 -22.44 14.71
CA GLY A 52 14.45 -23.71 15.43
C GLY A 52 13.93 -24.90 14.61
N SER A 53 13.36 -24.66 13.43
CA SER A 53 13.04 -25.69 12.44
C SER A 53 14.14 -25.78 11.38
N VAL A 54 14.42 -27.01 10.96
CA VAL A 54 15.30 -27.30 9.81
C VAL A 54 14.51 -27.55 8.52
N ALA A 55 13.18 -27.63 8.60
CA ALA A 55 12.32 -27.86 7.46
C ALA A 55 11.95 -26.52 6.80
N PRO A 56 12.19 -26.36 5.48
CA PRO A 56 11.68 -25.23 4.72
C PRO A 56 10.15 -25.16 4.74
N LEU A 57 9.62 -23.95 4.67
CA LEU A 57 8.20 -23.68 4.53
C LEU A 57 7.76 -24.09 3.13
N ALA A 58 6.76 -24.97 3.07
CA ALA A 58 6.04 -25.26 1.84
C ALA A 58 5.04 -24.13 1.51
N ALA A 59 4.84 -23.88 0.21
CA ALA A 59 3.82 -22.94 -0.28
C ALA A 59 2.41 -23.55 -0.15
N THR A 60 1.88 -23.53 1.06
CA THR A 60 0.53 -24.01 1.41
C THR A 60 -0.36 -22.86 1.90
N ASP A 61 -1.66 -23.13 1.98
CA ASP A 61 -2.64 -22.17 2.50
C ASP A 61 -2.82 -22.32 4.03
N ASP A 62 -1.92 -23.05 4.69
CA ASP A 62 -1.87 -23.09 6.15
C ASP A 62 -1.48 -21.70 6.69
N VAL A 63 -2.05 -21.35 7.84
CA VAL A 63 -1.72 -20.10 8.53
C VAL A 63 -0.25 -20.11 8.96
N VAL A 64 0.40 -18.95 8.84
CA VAL A 64 1.74 -18.72 9.35
C VAL A 64 1.70 -18.39 10.84
N GLU A 65 2.62 -18.97 11.60
CA GLU A 65 2.75 -18.64 13.02
C GLU A 65 3.56 -17.34 13.18
N PRO A 66 3.15 -16.40 14.06
CA PRO A 66 3.99 -15.28 14.45
C PRO A 66 5.35 -15.76 14.98
N GLY A 67 6.41 -14.98 14.72
CA GLY A 67 7.76 -15.31 15.19
C GLY A 67 8.87 -14.99 14.19
N HIS A 68 10.03 -15.65 14.39
CA HIS A 68 11.23 -15.42 13.58
C HIS A 68 11.34 -16.44 12.45
N TYR A 69 11.61 -15.94 11.25
CA TYR A 69 11.86 -16.72 10.04
C TYR A 69 13.26 -16.44 9.50
N ILE A 70 13.94 -17.50 9.09
CA ILE A 70 15.31 -17.48 8.60
C ILE A 70 15.28 -17.69 7.08
N LEU A 71 15.93 -16.80 6.33
CA LEU A 71 16.14 -16.94 4.90
C LEU A 71 17.52 -17.52 4.65
N SER A 72 17.57 -18.60 3.88
CA SER A 72 18.81 -19.28 3.48
C SER A 72 18.87 -19.34 1.96
N SER A 73 19.99 -18.95 1.36
CA SER A 73 20.18 -19.07 -0.10
C SER A 73 20.06 -20.53 -0.54
N THR A 74 19.40 -20.76 -1.68
CA THR A 74 19.38 -22.08 -2.32
C THR A 74 20.69 -22.38 -3.05
N ILE A 75 21.50 -21.35 -3.35
CA ILE A 75 22.83 -21.50 -3.94
C ILE A 75 23.87 -21.55 -2.81
N PRO A 76 24.69 -22.61 -2.75
CA PRO A 76 25.79 -22.71 -1.78
C PRO A 76 26.73 -21.50 -1.86
N GLU A 77 27.19 -21.04 -0.69
CA GLU A 77 28.15 -19.92 -0.54
C GLU A 77 27.66 -18.55 -1.04
N GLN A 78 26.36 -18.41 -1.32
CA GLN A 78 25.73 -17.12 -1.59
C GLN A 78 24.86 -16.68 -0.42
N ASP A 79 24.84 -15.37 -0.19
CA ASP A 79 24.04 -14.76 0.86
C ASP A 79 22.72 -14.21 0.30
N VAL A 80 21.69 -14.23 1.14
CA VAL A 80 20.45 -13.50 0.87
C VAL A 80 20.68 -12.00 1.14
N SER A 81 20.16 -11.17 0.26
CA SER A 81 20.17 -9.71 0.40
C SER A 81 18.76 -9.13 0.27
N ALA A 82 18.56 -7.97 0.88
CA ALA A 82 17.38 -7.15 0.60
C ALA A 82 17.30 -6.82 -0.89
N SER A 83 16.07 -6.73 -1.41
CA SER A 83 15.84 -6.25 -2.77
C SER A 83 16.43 -4.84 -2.92
N ASP A 84 17.12 -4.60 -4.04
CA ASP A 84 17.67 -3.30 -4.43
C ASP A 84 16.63 -2.40 -5.10
N GLU A 85 15.41 -2.90 -5.31
CA GLU A 85 14.31 -2.12 -5.86
C GLU A 85 14.03 -0.89 -5.00
N GLN A 86 13.80 0.22 -5.69
CA GLN A 86 13.50 1.48 -5.03
C GLN A 86 12.09 1.46 -4.46
N TYR A 87 12.00 1.78 -3.17
CA TYR A 87 10.75 2.16 -2.54
C TYR A 87 10.48 3.64 -2.84
N HIS A 88 9.28 3.92 -3.33
CA HIS A 88 8.77 5.25 -3.59
C HIS A 88 7.69 5.57 -2.58
N ARG A 89 7.98 6.56 -1.75
CA ARG A 89 7.02 7.02 -0.76
C ARG A 89 5.81 7.67 -1.44
N ARG A 90 4.64 7.41 -0.89
CA ARG A 90 3.40 8.05 -1.31
C ARG A 90 3.13 9.24 -0.39
N THR A 91 3.16 10.46 -0.95
CA THR A 91 2.57 11.64 -0.31
C THR A 91 1.04 11.55 -0.44
N LEU A 92 0.28 12.12 0.51
CA LEU A 92 -1.19 12.12 0.45
C LEU A 92 -1.63 12.65 -0.92
N SER A 93 -2.43 11.85 -1.64
CA SER A 93 -2.90 12.23 -2.97
C SER A 93 -4.12 13.14 -2.84
N LEU A 94 -3.90 14.42 -2.54
CA LEU A 94 -4.93 15.47 -2.60
C LEU A 94 -4.83 16.17 -3.96
N SER A 95 -5.81 15.97 -4.83
CA SER A 95 -5.87 16.51 -6.20
C SER A 95 -6.68 17.82 -6.27
N ASP A 96 -6.14 18.82 -7.00
CA ASP A 96 -6.58 20.24 -7.00
C ASP A 96 -7.00 20.77 -8.39
N THR A 97 -7.48 19.93 -9.32
CA THR A 97 -7.76 20.39 -10.71
C THR A 97 -9.02 19.79 -11.32
N GLY A 98 -9.61 20.44 -12.34
CA GLY A 98 -10.77 19.91 -13.07
C GLY A 98 -10.56 18.56 -13.80
N ARG A 99 -9.31 18.09 -13.97
CA ARG A 99 -9.03 16.72 -14.43
C ARG A 99 -9.37 15.67 -13.37
N ASP A 100 -9.24 16.03 -12.09
CA ASP A 100 -9.66 15.22 -10.95
C ASP A 100 -11.17 14.93 -10.97
N GLU A 101 -11.99 15.88 -11.43
CA GLU A 101 -13.44 15.70 -11.46
C GLU A 101 -13.88 14.57 -12.40
N ALA A 102 -13.27 14.49 -13.60
CA ALA A 102 -13.56 13.44 -14.56
C ALA A 102 -13.10 12.07 -14.05
N PHE A 103 -11.89 12.00 -13.50
CA PHE A 103 -11.37 10.79 -12.85
C PHE A 103 -12.32 10.32 -11.74
N ARG A 104 -12.67 11.20 -10.81
CA ARG A 104 -13.56 10.89 -9.69
C ARG A 104 -14.92 10.44 -10.15
N ARG A 105 -15.53 11.16 -11.08
CA ARG A 105 -16.85 10.80 -11.64
C ARG A 105 -16.83 9.40 -12.24
N ASP A 106 -15.82 9.10 -13.05
CA ASP A 106 -15.79 7.85 -13.81
C ASP A 106 -15.47 6.66 -12.91
N VAL A 107 -14.55 6.80 -11.93
CA VAL A 107 -14.31 5.79 -10.89
C VAL A 107 -15.56 5.56 -10.03
N ARG A 108 -16.22 6.64 -9.61
CA ARG A 108 -17.48 6.59 -8.84
C ARG A 108 -18.59 5.86 -9.59
N GLN A 109 -18.75 6.16 -10.88
CA GLN A 109 -19.75 5.54 -11.74
C GLN A 109 -19.44 4.06 -11.97
N ARG A 110 -18.16 3.70 -12.16
CA ARG A 110 -17.75 2.30 -12.34
C ARG A 110 -18.00 1.49 -11.07
N ASP A 111 -17.55 1.98 -9.92
CA ASP A 111 -17.44 1.14 -8.72
C ASP A 111 -18.71 1.19 -7.85
N GLY A 112 -19.26 2.38 -7.58
CA GLY A 112 -20.46 2.60 -6.76
C GLY A 112 -20.40 2.08 -5.31
N ARG A 113 -19.25 1.53 -4.88
CA ARG A 113 -19.00 0.94 -3.56
C ARG A 113 -17.52 1.05 -3.21
N CYS A 114 -17.20 0.86 -1.94
CA CYS A 114 -15.81 0.63 -1.55
C CYS A 114 -15.38 -0.75 -2.05
N VAL A 115 -14.40 -0.80 -2.95
CA VAL A 115 -14.01 -2.05 -3.63
C VAL A 115 -13.21 -3.02 -2.75
N ILE A 116 -12.77 -2.56 -1.57
CA ILE A 116 -12.11 -3.40 -0.55
C ILE A 116 -13.15 -4.01 0.40
N THR A 117 -14.04 -3.19 0.95
CA THR A 117 -15.03 -3.65 1.96
C THR A 117 -16.35 -4.14 1.34
N GLY A 118 -16.58 -3.89 0.06
CA GLY A 118 -17.85 -4.14 -0.62
C GLY A 118 -19.00 -3.19 -0.23
N ARG A 119 -18.76 -2.25 0.69
CA ARG A 119 -19.80 -1.33 1.20
C ARG A 119 -20.33 -0.44 0.08
N VAL A 120 -21.60 -0.65 -0.29
CA VAL A 120 -22.29 0.14 -1.33
C VAL A 120 -22.58 1.55 -0.85
N ASN A 121 -22.39 2.54 -1.73
CA ASN A 121 -22.90 3.89 -1.50
C ASN A 121 -24.38 3.95 -1.89
N THR A 122 -25.28 3.78 -0.92
CA THR A 122 -26.73 3.74 -1.15
C THR A 122 -27.33 5.07 -1.62
N VAL A 123 -26.60 6.18 -1.48
CA VAL A 123 -27.03 7.53 -1.88
C VAL A 123 -26.27 8.06 -3.10
N ALA A 124 -25.54 7.19 -3.81
CA ALA A 124 -24.81 7.54 -5.04
C ALA A 124 -25.75 8.11 -6.12
N SER A 125 -26.99 7.60 -6.22
CA SER A 125 -28.00 8.09 -7.16
C SER A 125 -28.45 9.54 -6.90
N LEU A 126 -28.23 10.05 -5.69
CA LEU A 126 -28.47 11.44 -5.31
C LEU A 126 -27.24 12.33 -5.51
N GLY A 127 -26.17 11.81 -6.14
CA GLY A 127 -24.90 12.51 -6.30
C GLY A 127 -24.11 12.70 -5.00
N LYS A 128 -24.50 12.02 -3.91
CA LYS A 128 -23.86 12.16 -2.60
C LYS A 128 -22.74 11.14 -2.45
N TRP A 129 -21.52 11.64 -2.27
CA TRP A 129 -20.30 10.83 -2.18
C TRP A 129 -19.54 10.99 -0.86
N ARG A 130 -20.11 11.67 0.13
CA ARG A 130 -19.48 11.85 1.44
C ARG A 130 -19.09 10.49 2.04
N GLY A 131 -17.84 10.35 2.48
CA GLY A 131 -17.29 9.11 3.01
C GLY A 131 -16.79 8.13 1.95
N PHE A 132 -16.82 8.49 0.67
CA PHE A 132 -16.27 7.72 -0.46
C PHE A 132 -15.37 8.58 -1.35
N GLU A 133 -14.18 8.07 -1.62
CA GLU A 133 -13.13 8.79 -2.34
C GLU A 133 -12.56 7.91 -3.45
N ALA A 134 -12.29 8.54 -4.60
CA ALA A 134 -11.56 7.87 -5.67
C ALA A 134 -10.07 8.01 -5.37
N ALA A 135 -9.41 6.87 -5.22
CA ALA A 135 -8.00 6.75 -4.90
C ALA A 135 -7.23 6.34 -6.15
N HIS A 136 -6.12 7.01 -6.43
CA HIS A 136 -5.19 6.52 -7.45
C HIS A 136 -4.43 5.29 -6.93
N ILE A 137 -4.25 4.30 -7.81
CA ILE A 137 -3.40 3.12 -7.56
C ILE A 137 -1.93 3.57 -7.64
N PHE A 138 -1.54 4.11 -8.79
CA PHE A 138 -0.27 4.79 -8.96
C PHE A 138 -0.46 6.28 -8.60
N PRO A 139 0.20 6.79 -7.56
CA PRO A 139 -0.09 8.12 -7.02
C PRO A 139 0.31 9.24 -7.97
N LEU A 140 -0.47 10.33 -7.95
CA LEU A 140 -0.21 11.53 -8.76
C LEU A 140 1.17 12.14 -8.51
N ALA A 141 1.62 12.13 -7.25
CA ALA A 141 2.94 12.61 -6.83
C ALA A 141 4.10 11.93 -7.58
N LEU A 142 3.87 10.72 -8.10
CA LEU A 142 4.88 9.93 -8.84
C LEU A 142 4.62 9.91 -10.35
N SER A 143 3.88 10.89 -10.89
CA SER A 143 3.56 11.00 -12.32
C SER A 143 4.78 10.96 -13.27
N MET A 144 5.93 11.49 -12.83
CA MET A 144 7.18 11.41 -13.57
C MET A 144 7.65 9.96 -13.71
N ILE A 145 7.64 9.19 -12.62
CA ILE A 145 8.00 7.77 -12.60
C ILE A 145 7.03 6.97 -13.45
N PHE A 146 5.73 7.24 -13.30
CA PHE A 146 4.67 6.63 -14.08
C PHE A 146 4.96 6.73 -15.60
N THR A 147 5.45 7.88 -16.06
CA THR A 147 5.78 8.07 -17.47
C THR A 147 7.16 7.51 -17.83
N SER A 148 8.21 7.79 -17.04
CA SER A 148 9.58 7.38 -17.36
C SER A 148 9.78 5.86 -17.33
N CYS A 149 9.04 5.15 -16.48
CA CYS A 149 9.09 3.69 -16.39
C CYS A 149 8.08 3.00 -17.33
N GLY A 150 7.38 3.76 -18.18
CA GLY A 150 6.49 3.21 -19.21
C GLY A 150 5.13 2.73 -18.71
N PHE A 151 4.75 3.01 -17.46
CA PHE A 151 3.40 2.67 -16.94
C PHE A 151 2.29 3.41 -17.67
N SER A 152 2.59 4.56 -18.28
CA SER A 152 1.69 5.26 -19.21
C SER A 152 1.22 4.38 -20.36
N ASN A 153 2.02 3.41 -20.80
CA ASN A 153 1.69 2.50 -21.90
C ASN A 153 0.63 1.46 -21.52
N VAL A 154 0.39 1.26 -20.22
CA VAL A 154 -0.64 0.35 -19.71
C VAL A 154 -2.02 0.99 -19.73
N ILE A 155 -2.09 2.33 -19.79
CA ILE A 155 -3.34 3.06 -19.88
C ILE A 155 -3.79 3.09 -21.33
N THR A 156 -5.01 2.61 -21.58
CA THR A 156 -5.58 2.51 -22.92
C THR A 156 -6.31 3.77 -23.36
N ASP A 157 -6.59 4.69 -22.43
CA ASP A 157 -7.18 5.99 -22.73
C ASP A 157 -6.12 7.12 -22.78
N ASN A 158 -6.51 8.29 -23.28
CA ASN A 158 -5.62 9.44 -23.43
C ASN A 158 -5.50 10.30 -22.15
N ARG A 159 -5.98 9.81 -21.00
CA ARG A 159 -5.96 10.55 -19.72
C ARG A 159 -4.74 10.24 -18.87
N GLY A 160 -3.99 9.17 -19.21
CA GLY A 160 -2.76 8.80 -18.52
C GLY A 160 -3.03 8.50 -17.04
N ILE A 161 -2.33 9.20 -16.14
CA ILE A 161 -2.42 8.93 -14.70
C ILE A 161 -3.82 9.18 -14.11
N ASP A 162 -4.61 10.07 -14.71
CA ASP A 162 -6.00 10.36 -14.35
C ASP A 162 -7.02 9.42 -15.01
N SER A 163 -6.55 8.32 -15.60
CA SER A 163 -7.44 7.28 -16.10
C SER A 163 -8.13 6.55 -14.92
N PRO A 164 -9.43 6.23 -15.01
CA PRO A 164 -10.11 5.36 -14.05
C PRO A 164 -9.49 3.95 -13.99
N ILE A 165 -8.74 3.53 -15.00
CA ILE A 165 -7.92 2.29 -14.96
C ILE A 165 -6.88 2.34 -13.82
N ASN A 166 -6.43 3.55 -13.46
CA ASN A 166 -5.56 3.83 -12.33
C ASN A 166 -6.33 4.19 -11.04
N GLY A 167 -7.64 3.97 -10.98
CA GLY A 167 -8.48 4.43 -9.88
C GLY A 167 -9.21 3.31 -9.15
N LEU A 168 -9.49 3.49 -7.86
CA LEU A 168 -10.34 2.65 -7.01
C LEU A 168 -11.29 3.54 -6.22
N LEU A 169 -12.56 3.16 -6.07
CA LEU A 169 -13.44 3.82 -5.11
C LEU A 169 -13.29 3.16 -3.73
N LEU A 170 -12.88 3.95 -2.73
CA LEU A 170 -12.66 3.51 -1.36
C LEU A 170 -13.55 4.30 -0.39
N ARG A 171 -13.78 3.76 0.81
CA ARG A 171 -14.25 4.60 1.91
C ARG A 171 -13.10 5.52 2.34
N SER A 172 -13.41 6.71 2.85
CA SER A 172 -12.38 7.70 3.25
C SER A 172 -11.37 7.17 4.28
N ASP A 173 -11.78 6.30 5.19
CA ASP A 173 -10.88 5.66 6.16
C ASP A 173 -9.97 4.62 5.51
N ILE A 174 -10.52 3.82 4.58
CA ILE A 174 -9.75 2.82 3.82
C ILE A 174 -8.80 3.49 2.81
N HIS A 175 -9.17 4.65 2.29
CA HIS A 175 -8.31 5.44 1.39
C HIS A 175 -7.04 5.91 2.11
N GLN A 176 -7.14 6.34 3.38
CA GLN A 176 -5.97 6.70 4.18
C GLN A 176 -5.02 5.50 4.35
N MET A 177 -5.55 4.33 4.67
CA MET A 177 -4.76 3.10 4.80
C MET A 177 -4.11 2.67 3.47
N TRP A 178 -4.82 2.84 2.35
CA TRP A 178 -4.30 2.60 1.00
C TRP A 178 -3.13 3.53 0.69
N ASP A 179 -3.30 4.81 0.96
CA ASP A 179 -2.31 5.86 0.74
C ASP A 179 -1.04 5.65 1.58
N GLY A 180 -1.20 5.11 2.80
CA GLY A 180 -0.11 4.76 3.72
C GLY A 180 0.59 3.43 3.42
N TYR A 181 0.20 2.71 2.36
CA TYR A 181 0.68 1.35 2.08
C TYR A 181 0.45 0.34 3.22
N GLU A 182 -0.55 0.56 4.06
CA GLU A 182 -0.84 -0.33 5.19
C GLU A 182 -1.41 -1.68 4.72
N PHE A 183 -2.02 -1.68 3.55
CA PHE A 183 -2.39 -2.87 2.78
C PHE A 183 -2.19 -2.63 1.28
N ALA A 184 -2.23 -3.72 0.51
CA ALA A 184 -2.27 -3.67 -0.94
C ALA A 184 -3.07 -4.85 -1.52
N VAL A 185 -3.32 -4.83 -2.83
CA VAL A 185 -3.98 -5.93 -3.54
C VAL A 185 -2.96 -6.61 -4.44
N ASN A 186 -2.81 -7.93 -4.29
CA ASN A 186 -1.97 -8.73 -5.18
C ASN A 186 -2.81 -9.27 -6.35
N PRO A 187 -2.64 -8.77 -7.59
CA PRO A 187 -3.39 -9.26 -8.74
C PRO A 187 -3.04 -10.70 -9.11
N ASP A 188 -1.84 -11.18 -8.76
CA ASP A 188 -1.36 -12.53 -9.08
C ASP A 188 -1.86 -13.60 -8.09
N ASP A 189 -2.43 -13.17 -6.96
CA ASP A 189 -3.08 -14.03 -5.97
C ASP A 189 -4.61 -13.83 -6.00
N ASN A 190 -5.19 -13.89 -7.20
CA ASN A 190 -6.64 -13.72 -7.41
C ASN A 190 -7.18 -12.43 -6.78
N TYR A 191 -6.43 -11.32 -6.89
CA TYR A 191 -6.77 -10.01 -6.36
C TYR A 191 -7.02 -9.99 -4.84
N ARG A 192 -6.28 -10.81 -4.10
CA ARG A 192 -6.35 -10.87 -2.64
C ARG A 192 -5.72 -9.63 -2.00
N VAL A 193 -6.32 -9.17 -0.92
CA VAL A 193 -5.82 -8.08 -0.07
C VAL A 193 -4.78 -8.62 0.91
N TYR A 194 -3.63 -7.96 0.96
CA TYR A 194 -2.51 -8.22 1.85
C TYR A 194 -2.35 -7.02 2.77
N SER A 195 -2.52 -7.23 4.08
CA SER A 195 -2.20 -6.25 5.11
C SER A 195 -0.76 -6.37 5.57
N PHE A 196 -0.16 -5.26 5.97
CA PHE A 196 1.19 -5.19 6.53
C PHE A 196 1.24 -4.56 7.93
N GLN A 197 0.14 -3.92 8.35
CA GLN A 197 -0.02 -3.28 9.66
C GLN A 197 -1.29 -3.76 10.37
N GLY A 198 -1.33 -3.58 11.69
CA GLY A 198 -2.41 -4.11 12.54
C GLY A 198 -3.79 -3.50 12.26
N ASN A 199 -3.84 -2.21 11.95
CA ASN A 199 -5.08 -1.50 11.63
C ASN A 199 -5.73 -1.94 10.30
N ALA A 200 -4.96 -2.52 9.38
CA ALA A 200 -5.46 -3.08 8.13
C ALA A 200 -5.68 -4.60 8.18
N ALA A 201 -5.33 -5.26 9.30
CA ALA A 201 -5.35 -6.73 9.40
C ALA A 201 -6.75 -7.34 9.22
N GLU A 202 -7.81 -6.59 9.56
CA GLU A 202 -9.20 -7.05 9.35
C GLU A 202 -9.57 -7.24 7.86
N TYR A 203 -8.87 -6.55 6.95
CA TYR A 203 -9.10 -6.64 5.51
C TYR A 203 -8.23 -7.72 4.85
N HIS A 204 -7.27 -8.29 5.57
CA HIS A 204 -6.39 -9.34 5.06
C HIS A 204 -7.20 -10.53 4.55
N GLY A 205 -6.87 -11.00 3.36
CA GLY A 205 -7.52 -12.15 2.78
C GLY A 205 -8.87 -11.84 2.12
N SER A 206 -9.37 -10.61 2.15
CA SER A 206 -10.51 -10.20 1.32
C SER A 206 -10.09 -10.12 -0.16
N THR A 207 -11.05 -10.12 -1.08
CA THR A 207 -10.79 -10.05 -2.52
C THR A 207 -11.30 -8.74 -3.07
N LEU A 208 -10.48 -8.06 -3.89
CA LEU A 208 -10.87 -6.84 -4.59
C LEU A 208 -12.17 -7.08 -5.38
N HIS A 209 -13.18 -6.26 -5.11
CA HIS A 209 -14.51 -6.44 -5.65
C HIS A 209 -14.48 -6.47 -7.19
N GLU A 210 -15.23 -7.40 -7.79
CA GLU A 210 -15.21 -7.63 -9.24
C GLU A 210 -15.69 -6.44 -10.10
N VAL A 211 -16.39 -5.47 -9.48
CA VAL A 211 -17.02 -4.34 -10.19
C VAL A 211 -15.97 -3.48 -10.89
N CYS A 212 -14.80 -3.32 -10.27
CA CYS A 212 -13.69 -2.58 -10.86
C CYS A 212 -12.84 -3.45 -11.80
N ARG A 213 -13.13 -4.74 -11.95
CA ARG A 213 -12.34 -5.72 -12.74
C ARG A 213 -13.03 -6.20 -14.01
N GLN A 214 -14.35 -6.08 -14.10
CA GLN A 214 -15.18 -6.61 -15.19
C GLN A 214 -15.69 -5.55 -16.18
N SER A 215 -15.24 -4.29 -16.05
CA SER A 215 -15.65 -3.19 -16.94
C SER A 215 -14.65 -2.92 -18.08
N GLU A 216 -15.07 -2.18 -19.12
CA GLU A 216 -14.18 -1.63 -20.16
C GLU A 216 -13.01 -0.81 -19.57
N ALA A 217 -13.27 -0.10 -18.46
CA ALA A 217 -12.27 0.65 -17.71
C ALA A 217 -11.78 -0.12 -16.47
N LYS A 218 -11.55 -1.44 -16.61
CA LYS A 218 -11.06 -2.28 -15.51
C LYS A 218 -9.72 -1.77 -14.98
N VAL A 219 -9.52 -1.95 -13.68
CA VAL A 219 -8.26 -1.61 -13.01
C VAL A 219 -7.09 -2.37 -13.63
N SER A 220 -5.94 -1.71 -13.70
CA SER A 220 -4.74 -2.31 -14.29
C SER A 220 -4.03 -3.24 -13.31
N ASP A 221 -3.84 -4.50 -13.72
CA ASP A 221 -3.03 -5.47 -12.99
C ASP A 221 -1.58 -5.00 -12.82
N ALA A 222 -1.01 -4.30 -13.82
CA ALA A 222 0.36 -3.80 -13.71
C ALA A 222 0.50 -2.72 -12.64
N LEU A 223 -0.50 -1.83 -12.52
CA LEU A 223 -0.48 -0.77 -11.51
C LEU A 223 -0.75 -1.35 -10.12
N LEU A 224 -1.66 -2.33 -10.00
CA LEU A 224 -1.89 -3.05 -8.75
C LEU A 224 -0.64 -3.80 -8.29
N ARG A 225 0.05 -4.49 -9.21
CA ARG A 225 1.30 -5.20 -8.90
C ARG A 225 2.38 -4.23 -8.41
N TRP A 226 2.57 -3.11 -9.11
CA TRP A 226 3.51 -2.09 -8.68
C TRP A 226 3.17 -1.56 -7.27
N HIS A 227 1.90 -1.23 -7.01
CA HIS A 227 1.47 -0.76 -5.68
C HIS A 227 1.71 -1.82 -4.59
N PHE A 228 1.42 -3.09 -4.90
CA PHE A 228 1.71 -4.22 -4.01
C PHE A 228 3.21 -4.33 -3.69
N GLU A 229 4.06 -4.23 -4.71
CA GLU A 229 5.51 -4.28 -4.53
C GLU A 229 6.00 -3.13 -3.64
N GLN A 230 5.53 -1.90 -3.88
CA GLN A 230 5.88 -0.75 -3.04
C GLN A 230 5.43 -0.93 -1.58
N ALA A 231 4.23 -1.45 -1.36
CA ALA A 231 3.73 -1.73 -0.02
C ALA A 231 4.57 -2.77 0.71
N VAL A 232 4.98 -3.83 0.01
CA VAL A 232 5.90 -4.83 0.56
C VAL A 232 7.26 -4.22 0.87
N LEU A 233 7.85 -3.47 -0.06
CA LEU A 233 9.19 -2.89 0.12
C LEU A 233 9.23 -1.92 1.31
N GLY A 234 8.23 -1.05 1.47
CA GLY A 234 8.18 -0.06 2.54
C GLY A 234 7.90 -0.64 3.93
N ASN A 235 7.11 -1.72 4.01
CA ASN A 235 6.73 -2.30 5.30
C ASN A 235 7.65 -3.44 5.75
N VAL A 236 8.19 -4.22 4.82
CA VAL A 236 8.85 -5.50 5.15
C VAL A 236 10.36 -5.38 5.31
N ARG A 237 11.02 -4.52 4.52
CA ARG A 237 12.49 -4.35 4.59
C ARG A 237 12.91 -3.58 5.84
N GLY A 238 14.07 -3.94 6.39
CA GLY A 238 14.72 -3.20 7.47
C GLY A 238 13.81 -2.96 8.66
N ALA A 239 13.84 -1.74 9.22
CA ALA A 239 13.01 -1.35 10.37
C ALA A 239 11.56 -0.97 10.01
N ALA A 240 11.15 -1.10 8.74
CA ALA A 240 10.03 -0.39 8.10
C ALA A 240 10.30 1.12 8.01
N GLU A 241 9.65 1.78 7.05
CA GLU A 241 9.59 3.23 7.03
C GLU A 241 8.79 3.77 8.22
N PRO A 242 9.14 4.94 8.78
CA PRO A 242 8.37 5.55 9.85
C PRO A 242 6.92 5.81 9.42
N ALA A 243 5.98 5.34 10.24
CA ALA A 243 4.57 5.69 10.10
C ALA A 243 4.38 7.22 10.11
N PHE A 244 3.42 7.69 9.33
CA PHE A 244 3.15 9.11 9.18
C PHE A 244 1.83 9.45 9.85
N GLU A 245 1.90 9.95 11.08
CA GLU A 245 0.74 10.51 11.79
C GLU A 245 0.63 12.01 11.50
N PHE A 246 -0.60 12.44 11.21
CA PHE A 246 -0.93 13.84 10.91
C PHE A 246 -1.62 14.57 12.08
N ASP A 247 -1.84 13.88 13.21
CA ASP A 247 -2.44 14.47 14.40
C ASP A 247 -1.37 15.20 15.21
N PHE A 248 -1.28 16.51 15.03
CA PHE A 248 -0.48 17.38 15.89
C PHE A 248 -1.24 17.69 17.19
N PRO A 249 -0.65 17.52 18.39
CA PRO A 249 -1.35 17.78 19.64
C PRO A 249 -1.83 19.25 19.74
N PRO A 250 -3.01 19.52 20.31
CA PRO A 250 -3.53 20.88 20.42
C PRO A 250 -2.57 21.80 21.19
N GLY A 251 -2.13 22.90 20.55
CA GLY A 251 -1.28 23.92 21.17
C GLY A 251 0.23 23.71 21.00
N THR A 252 0.67 22.72 20.22
CA THR A 252 2.09 22.53 19.91
C THR A 252 2.55 23.42 18.75
N ASP A 253 3.86 23.69 18.69
CA ASP A 253 4.47 24.34 17.54
C ASP A 253 4.52 23.34 16.38
N ILE A 254 3.45 23.29 15.60
CA ILE A 254 3.29 22.40 14.45
C ILE A 254 4.50 22.51 13.50
N MET A 255 5.05 23.70 13.29
CA MET A 255 6.22 23.90 12.42
C MET A 255 7.51 23.36 13.05
N GLY A 256 7.63 23.47 14.37
CA GLY A 256 8.68 22.84 15.17
C GLY A 256 8.60 21.31 15.09
N GLU A 257 7.42 20.72 15.28
CA GLU A 257 7.21 19.26 15.20
C GLU A 257 7.42 18.70 13.79
N ILE A 258 7.04 19.45 12.76
CA ILE A 258 7.33 19.11 11.36
C ILE A 258 8.84 19.09 11.13
N ARG A 259 9.55 20.13 11.58
CA ARG A 259 11.00 20.28 11.35
C ARG A 259 11.84 19.28 12.13
N GLU A 260 11.45 18.97 13.37
CA GLU A 260 12.18 18.04 14.26
C GLU A 260 11.74 16.59 14.09
N GLY A 261 10.56 16.35 13.50
CA GLY A 261 10.07 15.03 13.17
C GLY A 261 10.73 14.41 11.92
N PRO A 262 10.68 13.07 11.79
CA PRO A 262 11.19 12.42 10.59
C PRO A 262 10.45 12.92 9.35
N LEU A 263 11.21 13.14 8.27
CA LEU A 263 10.67 13.44 6.93
C LEU A 263 9.89 14.78 6.90
N ALA A 264 10.56 15.81 7.41
CA ALA A 264 10.06 17.16 7.59
C ALA A 264 9.54 17.83 6.30
N ALA A 265 10.12 17.52 5.14
CA ALA A 265 9.72 18.13 3.88
C ALA A 265 8.31 17.67 3.46
N GLU A 266 8.03 16.38 3.59
CA GLU A 266 6.74 15.77 3.25
C GLU A 266 5.66 16.12 4.30
N ARG A 267 6.07 16.26 5.57
CA ARG A 267 5.18 16.75 6.65
C ARG A 267 4.80 18.21 6.41
N MET A 268 5.77 19.03 6.01
CA MET A 268 5.57 20.43 5.64
C MET A 268 4.67 20.56 4.42
N GLU A 269 4.89 19.75 3.39
CA GLU A 269 4.05 19.69 2.21
C GLU A 269 2.60 19.36 2.60
N THR A 270 2.40 18.30 3.38
CA THR A 270 1.06 17.90 3.83
C THR A 270 0.38 18.97 4.69
N GLU A 271 1.08 19.56 5.66
CA GLU A 271 0.52 20.59 6.55
C GLU A 271 0.16 21.88 5.78
N LEU A 272 1.04 22.34 4.88
CA LEU A 272 0.78 23.49 4.03
C LEU A 272 -0.48 23.24 3.19
N PHE A 273 -0.63 22.04 2.62
CA PHE A 273 -1.81 21.69 1.84
C PHE A 273 -3.05 21.58 2.73
N GLY A 274 -3.00 20.91 3.89
CA GLY A 274 -4.12 20.83 4.83
C GLY A 274 -4.68 22.19 5.26
N ARG A 275 -3.80 23.18 5.53
CA ARG A 275 -4.19 24.54 5.91
C ARG A 275 -4.83 25.35 4.78
N LEU A 276 -4.34 25.17 3.54
CA LEU A 276 -4.87 25.88 2.38
C LEU A 276 -6.29 25.41 2.04
N TYR A 277 -6.63 24.14 2.27
CA TYR A 277 -8.00 23.62 2.04
C TYR A 277 -8.94 23.75 3.25
N GLY A 278 -8.40 23.75 4.48
CA GLY A 278 -9.20 23.96 5.69
C GLY A 278 -9.90 25.34 5.73
N TYR A 279 -9.38 26.32 5.01
CA TYR A 279 -9.98 27.67 4.92
C TYR A 279 -11.25 27.72 4.06
N HIS A 280 -11.45 26.80 3.11
CA HIS A 280 -12.64 26.80 2.24
C HIS A 280 -13.90 26.19 2.88
N GLN A 281 -13.80 25.55 4.05
CA GLN A 281 -14.97 25.14 4.84
C GLN A 281 -15.43 26.21 5.87
N GLY A 282 -14.78 27.37 5.89
CA GLY A 282 -15.10 28.47 6.80
C GLY A 282 -15.84 29.67 6.20
N GLU A 283 -16.02 29.74 4.87
CA GLU A 283 -16.55 30.96 4.20
C GLU A 283 -17.89 30.77 3.45
N GLU A 284 -18.71 29.79 3.81
CA GLU A 284 -20.15 29.80 3.48
C GLU A 284 -21.01 29.70 4.74
N ALA A 285 -20.93 30.75 5.56
CA ALA A 285 -21.95 31.06 6.57
C ALA A 285 -22.03 32.57 6.80
N VAL A 286 -22.55 33.30 5.81
CA VAL A 286 -23.31 34.55 6.00
C VAL A 286 -24.47 34.58 5.01
#